data_AF-A0A938SR13-F1
#
_entry.id   AF-A0A938SR13-F1
#
_cell.length_a   1.000
_cell.length_b   1.000
_cell.length_c   1.000
_cell.angle_alpha   90.00
_cell.angle_beta   90.00
_cell.angle_gamma   90.00
#
_symmetry.space_group_name_H-M   'P 1'
#
loop_
_entity.id
_entity.type
_entity.pdbx_description
1 polymer ?
#
loop_
_entity_poly.entity_id
_entity_poly.type
_entity_poly.pdbx_seq_one_letter_code
_entity_poly.pdbx_strand_id
1 'polypeptide(L)'
;MSDAVDRSIANIDFRPLSGQSVYLDTKYLQTVKGHSLVNADYVISSLRQQMMAADCRLEEKLEDAEFVAEARMGALGTDGHEVTYGIPSNRGLSSAASLLPNAPPIPAIPEISLAKKDDEVGAAKIAVFAYHRTTGKPIC
;
A
#
# COMPACT_ATOMS: atom_id res chain seq x y z
N MET A 1 -0.52 4.13 -4.97
CA MET A 1 0.16 3.07 -4.19
C MET A 1 1.49 3.51 -3.57
N SER A 2 2.34 4.30 -4.26
CA SER A 2 3.58 4.86 -3.67
C SER A 2 3.33 5.62 -2.38
N ASP A 3 2.32 6.50 -2.34
CA ASP A 3 1.94 7.26 -1.14
C ASP A 3 1.63 6.38 0.08
N ALA A 4 1.00 5.21 -0.14
CA ALA A 4 0.72 4.27 0.93
C ALA A 4 1.99 3.65 1.51
N VAL A 5 2.97 3.37 0.65
CA VAL A 5 4.30 2.89 1.04
C VAL A 5 5.05 3.97 1.81
N ASP A 6 5.05 5.19 1.29
CA ASP A 6 5.74 6.33 1.91
C ASP A 6 5.18 6.60 3.31
N ARG A 7 3.84 6.62 3.44
CA ARG A 7 3.17 6.77 4.73
C ARG A 7 3.50 5.62 5.68
N SER A 8 3.53 4.38 5.20
CA SER A 8 3.87 3.23 6.06
C SER A 8 5.32 3.26 6.53
N ILE A 9 6.27 3.70 5.70
CA ILE A 9 7.68 3.85 6.08
C ILE A 9 7.87 5.02 7.03
N ALA A 10 7.21 6.15 6.78
CA ALA A 10 7.33 7.35 7.63
C ALA A 10 6.89 7.12 9.08
N ASN A 11 6.00 6.14 9.32
CA ASN A 11 5.54 5.75 10.65
C ASN A 11 6.51 4.80 11.40
N ILE A 12 7.60 4.36 10.77
CA ILE A 12 8.60 3.51 11.42
C ILE A 12 9.58 4.40 12.19
N ASP A 13 9.71 4.13 13.49
CA ASP A 13 10.64 4.83 14.35
C ASP A 13 12.00 4.12 14.39
N PHE A 14 13.02 4.75 13.78
CA PHE A 14 14.39 4.26 13.79
C PHE A 14 15.27 4.93 14.84
N ARG A 15 14.75 5.88 15.64
CA ARG A 15 15.54 6.58 16.67
C ARG A 15 16.23 5.64 17.68
N PRO A 16 15.68 4.47 18.06
CA PRO A 16 16.41 3.53 18.90
C PRO A 16 17.78 3.09 18.33
N LEU A 17 17.95 3.15 17.00
CA LEU A 17 19.19 2.78 16.30
C LEU A 17 20.09 3.99 15.97
N SER A 18 19.77 5.19 16.47
CA SER A 18 20.57 6.40 16.23
C SER A 18 22.02 6.21 16.68
N GLY A 19 22.96 6.56 15.80
CA GLY A 19 24.40 6.42 15.99
C GLY A 19 24.95 5.00 15.84
N GLN A 20 24.10 3.97 15.70
CA GLN A 20 24.50 2.56 15.59
C GLN A 20 24.88 2.18 14.16
N SER A 21 25.80 1.22 13.99
CA SER A 21 26.05 0.60 12.68
C SER A 21 25.00 -0.48 12.41
N VAL A 22 24.28 -0.31 11.29
CA VAL A 22 23.11 -1.12 10.97
C VAL A 22 23.21 -1.65 9.54
N TYR A 23 23.03 -2.96 9.39
CA TYR A 23 22.82 -3.60 8.09
C TYR A 23 21.31 -3.75 7.85
N LEU A 24 20.81 -3.21 6.74
CA LEU A 24 19.42 -3.40 6.32
C LEU A 24 19.31 -4.71 5.52
N ASP A 25 18.70 -5.74 6.13
CA ASP A 25 18.41 -7.00 5.44
C ASP A 25 17.10 -6.86 4.64
N THR A 26 17.23 -6.97 3.33
CA THR A 26 16.16 -6.80 2.34
C THR A 26 15.68 -8.13 1.76
N LYS A 27 16.18 -9.27 2.24
CA LYS A 27 15.91 -10.62 1.69
C LYS A 27 14.42 -10.93 1.53
N TYR A 28 13.58 -10.38 2.40
CA TYR A 28 12.13 -10.61 2.43
C TYR A 28 11.31 -9.47 1.79
N LEU A 29 11.96 -8.48 1.19
CA LEU A 29 11.31 -7.49 0.34
C LEU A 29 11.23 -8.02 -1.10
N GLN A 30 10.32 -8.97 -1.33
CA GLN A 30 10.12 -9.54 -2.67
C GLN A 30 8.96 -8.88 -3.39
N THR A 31 9.20 -8.49 -4.63
CA THR A 31 8.16 -8.01 -5.54
C THR A 31 7.26 -9.18 -5.95
N VAL A 32 6.01 -9.19 -5.48
CA VAL A 32 5.02 -10.19 -5.91
C VAL A 32 4.61 -9.84 -7.35
N LYS A 33 4.73 -10.78 -8.30
CA LYS A 33 4.37 -10.54 -9.72
C LYS A 33 2.86 -10.30 -9.85
N GLY A 34 2.46 -9.10 -10.26
CA GLY A 34 1.07 -8.59 -10.30
C GLY A 34 0.98 -7.29 -11.11
N HIS A 35 -0.22 -6.77 -11.34
CA HIS A 35 -0.47 -5.66 -12.29
C HIS A 35 -0.31 -4.24 -11.69
N SER A 36 -0.02 -4.15 -10.40
CA SER A 36 0.27 -2.89 -9.71
C SER A 36 1.43 -3.18 -8.77
N LEU A 37 2.65 -2.82 -9.15
CA LEU A 37 3.89 -3.20 -8.48
C LEU A 37 4.59 -1.96 -8.00
N VAL A 38 4.51 -1.68 -6.69
CA VAL A 38 5.60 -0.92 -6.08
C VAL A 38 6.82 -1.83 -6.09
N ASN A 39 7.90 -1.36 -6.71
CA ASN A 39 9.14 -2.11 -6.81
C ASN A 39 9.78 -2.24 -5.42
N ALA A 40 10.26 -3.44 -5.05
CA ALA A 40 11.07 -3.64 -3.84
C ALA A 40 12.22 -2.63 -3.75
N ASP A 41 12.85 -2.26 -4.87
CA ASP A 41 13.92 -1.26 -4.90
C ASP A 41 13.49 0.10 -4.35
N TYR A 42 12.26 0.52 -4.64
CA TYR A 42 11.70 1.77 -4.12
C TYR A 42 11.53 1.71 -2.60
N VAL A 43 11.04 0.59 -2.08
CA VAL A 43 10.88 0.38 -0.64
C VAL A 43 12.22 0.34 0.07
N ILE A 44 13.20 -0.37 -0.51
CA ILE A 44 14.57 -0.42 0.01
C ILE A 44 15.17 0.98 0.08
N SER A 45 15.09 1.75 -1.01
CA SER A 45 15.62 3.12 -1.04
C SER A 45 14.94 4.03 -0.02
N SER A 46 13.61 3.91 0.12
CA SER A 46 12.82 4.74 1.03
C SER A 46 13.12 4.41 2.50
N LEU A 47 13.29 3.13 2.83
CA LEU A 47 13.74 2.69 4.16
C LEU A 47 15.14 3.24 4.47
N ARG A 48 16.08 3.13 3.53
CA ARG A 48 17.43 3.69 3.70
C ARG A 48 17.40 5.18 3.96
N GLN A 49 16.58 5.93 3.22
CA GLN A 49 16.40 7.37 3.44
C GLN A 49 15.91 7.67 4.86
N GLN A 50 14.88 6.95 5.33
CA GLN A 50 14.32 7.17 6.67
C GLN A 50 15.31 6.78 7.78
N MET A 51 16.07 5.71 7.59
CA MET A 51 17.13 5.30 8.52
C MET A 51 18.26 6.33 8.59
N MET A 52 18.71 6.86 7.45
CA MET A 52 19.70 7.93 7.41
C MET A 52 19.19 9.21 8.10
N ALA A 53 17.91 9.55 7.91
CA ALA A 53 17.28 10.69 8.58
C ALA A 53 17.21 10.51 10.11
N ALA A 54 17.24 9.28 10.61
CA ALA A 54 17.29 8.93 12.03
C ALA A 54 18.72 8.76 12.59
N ASP A 55 19.75 9.14 11.84
CA ASP A 55 21.18 8.99 12.19
C ASP A 55 21.63 7.52 12.35
N CYS A 56 21.00 6.58 11.63
CA CYS A 56 21.51 5.22 11.52
C CYS A 56 22.72 5.19 10.56
N ARG A 57 23.81 4.54 10.96
CA ARG A 57 24.99 4.34 10.11
C ARG A 57 24.80 3.07 9.29
N LEU A 58 24.35 3.22 8.05
CA LEU A 58 24.06 2.09 7.18
C LEU A 58 25.35 1.45 6.67
N GLU A 59 25.52 0.16 6.96
CA GLU A 59 26.62 -0.66 6.46
C GLU A 59 26.20 -1.44 5.22
N GLU A 60 27.09 -1.54 4.24
CA GLU A 60 26.83 -2.30 2.99
C GLU A 60 27.01 -3.81 3.20
N LYS A 61 27.75 -4.23 4.24
CA LYS A 61 27.97 -5.63 4.56
C LYS A 61 27.46 -5.96 5.96
N LEU A 62 26.90 -7.16 6.08
CA LEU A 62 26.43 -7.70 7.36
C LEU A 62 27.55 -7.78 8.41
N GLU A 63 28.79 -8.05 8.00
CA GLU A 63 29.94 -8.25 8.90
C GLU A 63 30.40 -6.97 9.60
N ASP A 64 30.15 -5.81 8.98
CA ASP A 64 30.58 -4.49 9.46
C ASP A 64 29.57 -3.86 10.43
N ALA A 65 28.35 -4.41 10.51
CA ALA A 65 27.27 -3.90 11.35
C ALA A 65 27.22 -4.51 12.76
N GLU A 66 26.83 -3.69 13.73
CA GLU A 66 26.49 -4.12 15.09
C GLU A 66 25.06 -4.67 15.15
N PHE A 67 24.14 -4.01 14.45
CA PHE A 67 22.73 -4.38 14.39
C PHE A 67 22.31 -4.80 12.98
N VAL A 68 21.33 -5.71 12.93
CA VAL A 68 20.62 -6.08 11.71
C VAL A 68 19.21 -5.54 11.82
N ALA A 69 18.77 -4.77 10.83
CA ALA A 69 17.38 -4.36 10.67
C ALA A 69 16.78 -5.17 9.51
N GLU A 70 15.88 -6.09 9.82
CA GLU A 70 15.26 -6.95 8.80
C GLU A 70 13.92 -6.36 8.37
N ALA A 71 13.82 -6.04 7.08
CA ALA A 71 12.63 -5.47 6.48
C ALA A 71 11.77 -6.53 5.79
N ARG A 72 10.45 -6.45 6.01
CA ARG A 72 9.46 -7.34 5.40
C ARG A 72 8.30 -6.55 4.81
N MET A 73 7.79 -7.06 3.69
CA MET A 73 6.65 -6.50 2.98
C MET A 73 5.53 -7.54 2.93
N GLY A 74 4.33 -7.16 3.39
CA GLY A 74 3.18 -8.07 3.48
C GLY A 74 2.19 -7.88 2.33
N ALA A 75 1.35 -6.85 2.43
CA ALA A 75 0.32 -6.55 1.45
C ALA A 75 0.61 -5.20 0.79
N LEU A 76 0.51 -5.18 -0.54
CA LEU A 76 0.41 -3.98 -1.37
C LEU A 76 -0.93 -4.11 -2.12
N GLY A 77 -1.92 -3.30 -1.77
CA GLY A 77 -3.24 -3.36 -2.38
C GLY A 77 -3.87 -1.98 -2.51
N THR A 78 -4.85 -1.85 -3.39
CA THR A 78 -5.73 -0.69 -3.46
C THR A 78 -7.08 -1.09 -2.89
N ASP A 79 -7.52 -0.40 -1.84
CA ASP A 79 -8.92 -0.42 -1.41
C ASP A 79 -9.65 0.60 -2.28
N GLY A 80 -10.40 0.11 -3.27
CA GLY A 80 -11.19 0.93 -4.17
C GLY A 80 -12.62 1.02 -3.65
N HIS A 81 -13.00 2.14 -3.07
CA HIS A 81 -14.40 2.43 -2.72
C HIS A 81 -15.04 3.21 -3.88
N GLU A 82 -15.74 2.52 -4.78
CA GLU A 82 -16.57 3.16 -5.80
C GLU A 82 -17.88 3.65 -5.15
N VAL A 83 -17.99 4.96 -4.91
CA VAL A 83 -19.26 5.58 -4.47
C VAL A 83 -19.94 6.18 -5.68
N THR A 84 -20.78 5.39 -6.35
CA THR A 84 -21.62 5.88 -7.44
C THR A 84 -22.79 6.68 -6.86
N TYR A 85 -22.70 8.01 -6.91
CA TYR A 85 -23.83 8.89 -6.60
C TYR A 85 -24.69 9.06 -7.87
N GLY A 86 -25.59 8.10 -8.11
CA GLY A 86 -26.55 8.12 -9.19
C GLY A 86 -27.94 7.79 -8.68
N ILE A 87 -28.98 8.41 -9.25
CA ILE A 87 -30.36 7.93 -9.07
C ILE A 87 -30.42 6.59 -9.79
N PRO A 88 -30.62 5.46 -9.09
CA PRO A 88 -30.63 4.17 -9.73
C PRO A 88 -31.69 4.15 -10.84
N SER A 89 -31.26 3.82 -12.06
CA SER A 89 -32.17 3.50 -13.15
C SER A 89 -33.14 2.43 -12.66
N ASN A 90 -34.41 2.78 -12.47
CA ASN A 90 -35.42 1.90 -11.90
C ASN A 90 -35.74 0.75 -12.87
N ARG A 91 -34.86 -0.25 -12.95
CA ARG A 91 -35.06 -1.49 -13.73
C ARG A 91 -36.30 -2.26 -13.27
N GLY A 92 -36.86 -1.92 -12.10
CA GLY A 92 -38.12 -2.48 -11.60
C GLY A 92 -39.39 -1.91 -12.24
N LEU A 93 -39.35 -0.74 -12.90
CA LEU A 93 -40.52 -0.19 -13.59
C LEU A 93 -40.65 -0.68 -15.03
N SER A 94 -39.52 -1.00 -15.68
CA SER A 94 -39.48 -1.47 -17.07
C SER A 94 -40.07 -2.87 -17.25
N SER A 95 -39.98 -3.73 -16.22
CA SER A 95 -40.57 -5.07 -16.23
C SER A 95 -42.08 -5.08 -15.90
N ALA A 96 -42.60 -4.01 -15.30
CA ALA A 96 -44.04 -3.85 -15.07
C ALA A 96 -44.77 -3.34 -16.32
N ALA A 97 -44.11 -2.51 -17.14
CA ALA A 97 -44.69 -1.99 -18.39
C ALA A 97 -44.88 -3.08 -19.47
N SER A 98 -44.13 -4.18 -19.43
CA SER A 98 -44.29 -5.32 -20.34
C SER A 98 -45.51 -6.21 -20.04
N LEU A 99 -46.23 -5.97 -18.94
CA LEU A 99 -47.45 -6.70 -18.57
C LEU A 99 -48.73 -6.03 -19.10
N LEU A 100 -48.63 -4.87 -19.74
CA LEU A 100 -49.76 -4.14 -20.32
C LEU A 100 -49.73 -4.23 -21.86
N PRO A 101 -50.60 -5.04 -22.48
CA PRO A 101 -50.73 -5.04 -23.93
C PRO A 101 -51.28 -3.67 -24.36
N ASN A 102 -50.50 -2.93 -25.18
CA ASN A 102 -50.75 -1.60 -25.77
C ASN A 102 -50.10 -0.36 -25.10
N ALA A 103 -49.10 -0.51 -24.22
CA ALA A 103 -48.30 0.66 -23.83
C ALA A 103 -47.23 0.99 -24.90
N PRO A 104 -47.07 2.27 -25.31
CA PRO A 104 -46.02 2.66 -26.26
C PRO A 104 -44.62 2.39 -25.66
N PRO A 105 -43.64 1.92 -26.45
CA PRO A 105 -42.30 1.64 -25.95
C PRO A 105 -41.66 2.95 -25.48
N ILE A 106 -41.41 3.05 -24.17
CA ILE A 106 -40.68 4.18 -23.59
C ILE A 106 -39.20 4.01 -23.96
N PRO A 107 -38.57 4.97 -24.65
CA PRO A 107 -37.15 4.89 -24.99
C PRO A 107 -36.31 4.82 -23.72
N ALA A 108 -35.37 3.87 -23.67
CA ALA A 108 -34.42 3.75 -22.57
C ALA A 108 -33.53 4.99 -22.52
N ILE A 109 -33.75 5.85 -21.52
CA ILE A 109 -32.88 7.01 -21.27
C ILE A 109 -31.55 6.47 -20.74
N PRO A 110 -30.42 6.73 -21.43
CA PRO A 110 -29.12 6.30 -20.94
C PRO A 110 -28.79 6.99 -19.60
N GLU A 111 -28.14 6.25 -18.72
CA GLU A 111 -27.77 6.69 -17.38
C GLU A 111 -26.77 7.85 -17.46
N ILE A 112 -27.12 9.02 -16.92
CA ILE A 112 -26.23 10.19 -16.85
C ILE A 112 -25.54 10.18 -15.48
N SER A 113 -24.28 9.73 -15.43
CA SER A 113 -23.42 9.89 -14.25
C SER A 113 -22.88 11.32 -14.21
N LEU A 114 -23.47 12.17 -13.36
CA LEU A 114 -23.14 13.60 -13.29
C LEU A 114 -21.74 13.89 -12.73
N ALA A 115 -21.17 12.98 -11.95
CA ALA A 115 -19.76 12.99 -11.54
C ALA A 115 -19.35 11.60 -11.07
N LYS A 116 -18.23 11.07 -11.58
CA LYS A 116 -17.55 9.90 -11.04
C LYS A 116 -16.34 10.39 -10.25
N LYS A 117 -16.26 10.06 -8.96
CA LYS A 117 -15.07 10.30 -8.14
C LYS A 117 -14.48 8.94 -7.79
N ASP A 118 -13.33 8.63 -8.37
CA ASP A 118 -12.55 7.43 -8.02
C ASP A 118 -11.56 7.84 -6.91
N ASP A 119 -11.81 7.43 -5.67
CA ASP A 119 -10.86 7.54 -4.57
C ASP A 119 -10.23 6.15 -4.33
N GLU A 120 -9.00 5.93 -4.82
CA GLU A 120 -8.23 4.71 -4.54
C GLU A 120 -7.36 4.90 -3.29
N VAL A 121 -7.64 4.18 -2.21
CA VAL A 121 -6.77 4.18 -1.01
C VAL A 121 -5.81 3.00 -1.10
N GLY A 122 -4.54 3.29 -1.36
CA GLY A 122 -3.49 2.26 -1.24
C GLY A 122 -3.30 1.81 0.21
N ALA A 123 -3.25 0.51 0.45
CA ALA A 123 -2.82 -0.11 1.69
C ALA A 123 -1.45 -0.78 1.47
N ALA A 124 -0.45 -0.38 2.26
CA ALA A 124 0.88 -0.97 2.26
C ALA A 124 1.25 -1.43 3.68
N LYS A 125 1.63 -2.69 3.84
CA LYS A 125 2.15 -3.21 5.12
C LYS A 125 3.65 -3.46 5.02
N ILE A 126 4.43 -2.57 5.61
CA ILE A 126 5.88 -2.64 5.73
C ILE A 126 6.21 -2.71 7.22
N ALA A 127 7.08 -3.63 7.60
CA ALA A 127 7.55 -3.77 8.96
C ALA A 127 9.06 -3.98 8.98
N VAL A 128 9.71 -3.42 9.99
CA VAL A 128 11.13 -3.62 10.26
C VAL A 128 11.29 -3.98 11.73
N PHE A 129 12.14 -4.95 12.02
CA PHE A 129 12.60 -5.22 13.38
C PHE A 129 14.11 -5.26 13.39
N ALA A 130 14.71 -4.89 14.53
CA ALA A 130 16.16 -4.85 14.66
C ALA A 130 16.65 -5.69 15.84
N TYR A 131 17.82 -6.31 15.65
CA TYR A 131 18.47 -7.14 16.65
C TYR A 131 19.99 -7.01 16.56
N HIS A 132 20.66 -7.23 17.69
CA HIS A 132 22.12 -7.25 17.74
C HIS A 132 22.64 -8.47 17.00
N ARG A 133 23.52 -8.26 16.00
CA ARG A 133 23.97 -9.30 15.07
C ARG A 133 24.54 -10.54 15.77
N THR A 134 25.41 -10.35 16.75
CA THR A 134 26.11 -11.45 17.44
C THR A 134 25.25 -12.18 18.48
N THR A 135 24.33 -11.47 19.14
CA THR A 135 23.62 -12.01 20.31
C THR A 135 22.17 -12.36 20.00
N GLY A 136 21.62 -11.89 18.88
CA GLY A 136 20.22 -12.06 18.51
C GLY A 136 19.24 -11.30 19.41
N LYS A 137 19.74 -10.47 20.35
CA LYS A 137 18.87 -9.72 21.26
C LYS A 137 18.14 -8.61 20.50
N PRO A 138 16.83 -8.44 20.71
CA PRO A 138 16.09 -7.33 20.12
C PRO A 138 16.58 -6.00 20.69
N ILE A 139 16.40 -4.93 19.92
CA ILE A 139 16.52 -3.58 20.47
C ILE A 139 15.28 -3.27 21.32
N CYS A 140 15.50 -2.71 22.51
CA CYS A 140 14.45 -2.36 23.48
C CYS A 140 14.02 -0.90 23.38
#